data_AF-A0A151EWK3-F1
#
_entry.id   AF-A0A151EWK3-F1
#
_cell.length_a   1.000
_cell.length_b   1.000
_cell.length_c   1.000
_cell.angle_alpha   90.00
_cell.angle_beta   90.00
_cell.angle_gamma   90.00
#
_symmetry.space_group_name_H-M   'P 1'
#
loop_
_entity.id
_entity.type
_entity.pdbx_description
1 polymer ?
#
loop_
_entity_poly.entity_id
_entity_poly.type
_entity_poly.pdbx_seq_one_letter_code
_entity_poly.pdbx_strand_id
1 'polypeptide(L)'
;MWWLYHLWVIGFQVVGLVCYAIGSYRFYKKQKNFMIFLTLGIVFDIIMAVGASSGFLPRMEESQGAPWASPLFIIHVATSGFGMFSFIFMYIYLLIRVTDFEYKRLRNIQFKFFLPCWTLGISIGLVNFFIKVLFEIRLYDII
;
A
#
# COMPACT_ATOMS: atom_id res chain seq x y z
N MET A 1 12.18 3.01 -22.37
CA MET A 1 12.31 3.06 -20.90
C MET A 1 11.17 2.26 -20.29
N TRP A 2 11.44 1.05 -19.78
CA TRP A 2 10.42 0.14 -19.23
C TRP A 2 9.70 0.72 -17.99
N TRP A 3 10.38 1.60 -17.24
CA TRP A 3 9.88 2.20 -16.00
C TRP A 3 8.85 3.31 -16.20
N LEU A 4 8.74 3.92 -17.39
CA LEU A 4 7.75 4.97 -17.67
C LEU A 4 6.31 4.44 -17.47
N TYR A 5 6.06 3.22 -17.92
CA TYR A 5 4.77 2.53 -17.71
C TYR A 5 4.53 2.14 -16.25
N HIS A 6 5.52 2.27 -15.37
CA HIS A 6 5.39 1.94 -13.95
C HIS A 6 5.28 3.21 -13.08
N LEU A 7 5.49 4.41 -13.64
CA LEU A 7 5.35 5.67 -12.91
C LEU A 7 3.94 5.89 -12.35
N TRP A 8 2.89 5.46 -13.07
CA TRP A 8 1.53 5.57 -12.55
C TRP A 8 1.35 4.72 -11.30
N VAL A 9 1.87 3.48 -11.26
CA VAL A 9 1.84 2.60 -10.08
C VAL A 9 2.48 3.29 -8.88
N ILE A 10 3.67 3.87 -9.06
CA ILE A 10 4.40 4.61 -8.02
C ILE A 10 3.60 5.83 -7.57
N GLY A 11 3.04 6.59 -8.52
CA GLY A 11 2.18 7.74 -8.22
C GLY A 11 0.98 7.34 -7.35
N PHE A 12 0.29 6.25 -7.71
CA PHE A 12 -0.85 5.74 -6.95
C PHE A 12 -0.44 5.21 -5.57
N GLN A 13 0.72 4.58 -5.42
CA GLN A 13 1.25 4.16 -4.11
C GLN A 13 1.52 5.36 -3.20
N VAL A 14 2.12 6.42 -3.73
CA VAL A 14 2.41 7.65 -2.97
C VAL A 14 1.11 8.36 -2.59
N VAL A 15 0.15 8.48 -3.52
CA VAL A 15 -1.15 9.08 -3.22
C VAL A 15 -1.91 8.24 -2.19
N GLY A 16 -1.91 6.91 -2.35
CA GLY A 16 -2.46 5.97 -1.37
C GLY A 16 -1.85 6.17 0.01
N LEU A 17 -0.52 6.38 0.09
CA LEU A 17 0.19 6.61 1.35
C LEU A 17 -0.27 7.89 2.04
N VAL A 18 -0.38 8.97 1.27
CA VAL A 18 -0.89 10.24 1.78
C VAL A 18 -2.33 10.07 2.28
N CYS A 19 -3.18 9.40 1.50
CA CYS A 19 -4.58 9.14 1.87
C CYS A 19 -4.70 8.32 3.15
N TYR A 20 -3.98 7.18 3.26
CA TYR A 20 -3.99 6.37 4.47
C TYR A 20 -3.40 7.11 5.67
N ALA A 21 -2.27 7.80 5.51
CA ALA A 21 -1.65 8.56 6.59
C ALA A 21 -2.60 9.64 7.14
N ILE A 22 -3.23 10.43 6.26
CA ILE A 22 -4.21 11.45 6.65
C ILE A 22 -5.43 10.78 7.27
N GLY A 23 -6.04 9.79 6.62
CA GLY A 23 -7.22 9.07 7.12
C GLY A 23 -6.98 8.47 8.51
N SER A 24 -5.86 7.76 8.67
CA SER A 24 -5.42 7.16 9.94
C SER A 24 -5.17 8.19 11.03
N TYR A 25 -4.48 9.30 10.73
CA TYR A 25 -4.24 10.36 11.70
C TYR A 25 -5.54 11.02 12.16
N ARG A 26 -6.43 11.33 11.22
CA ARG A 26 -7.74 11.94 11.51
C ARG A 26 -8.63 10.99 12.31
N PHE A 27 -8.64 9.70 11.96
CA PHE A 27 -9.33 8.68 12.74
C PHE A 27 -8.74 8.56 14.15
N TYR A 28 -7.41 8.57 14.30
CA TYR A 28 -6.75 8.56 15.61
C TYR A 28 -7.13 9.77 16.48
N LYS A 29 -7.17 10.97 15.88
CA LYS A 29 -7.52 12.23 16.56
C LYS A 29 -9.02 12.52 16.69
N LYS A 30 -9.90 11.56 16.38
CA LYS A 30 -11.37 11.73 16.40
C LYS A 30 -11.87 12.89 15.52
N GLN A 31 -11.20 13.17 14.41
CA GLN A 31 -11.62 14.20 13.46
C GLN A 31 -12.67 13.66 12.48
N LYS A 32 -13.56 14.56 12.00
CA LYS A 32 -14.56 14.26 10.96
C LYS A 32 -13.90 13.95 9.62
N ASN A 33 -14.65 13.38 8.68
CA ASN A 33 -14.24 13.16 7.28
C ASN A 33 -13.01 12.25 7.11
N PHE A 34 -12.62 11.46 8.10
CA PHE A 34 -11.51 10.50 7.97
C PHE A 34 -11.84 9.38 6.97
N MET A 35 -13.12 8.98 6.88
CA MET A 35 -13.60 7.96 5.94
C MET A 35 -13.32 8.35 4.50
N ILE A 36 -13.45 9.63 4.11
CA ILE A 36 -13.18 10.09 2.74
C ILE A 36 -11.75 9.74 2.34
N PHE A 37 -10.77 10.01 3.21
CA PHE A 37 -9.37 9.71 2.94
C PHE A 37 -9.09 8.20 2.91
N LEU A 38 -9.71 7.42 3.80
CA LEU A 38 -9.60 5.96 3.76
C LEU A 38 -10.22 5.38 2.49
N THR A 39 -11.39 5.87 2.06
CA THR A 39 -12.04 5.49 0.81
C THR A 39 -11.13 5.76 -0.36
N LEU A 40 -10.54 6.97 -0.45
CA LEU A 40 -9.61 7.32 -1.53
C LEU A 40 -8.40 6.38 -1.55
N GLY A 41 -7.78 6.12 -0.39
CA GLY A 41 -6.65 5.18 -0.28
C GLY A 41 -7.00 3.79 -0.80
N ILE A 42 -8.14 3.24 -0.36
CA ILE A 42 -8.61 1.91 -0.79
C ILE A 42 -8.94 1.89 -2.28
N VAL A 43 -9.58 2.93 -2.82
CA VAL A 43 -9.89 3.03 -4.24
C VAL A 43 -8.61 3.05 -5.08
N PHE A 44 -7.58 3.79 -4.67
CA PHE A 44 -6.30 3.79 -5.37
C PHE A 44 -5.60 2.44 -5.30
N ASP A 45 -5.66 1.73 -4.17
CA ASP A 45 -5.14 0.36 -4.06
C ASP A 45 -5.88 -0.61 -5.02
N ILE A 46 -7.21 -0.52 -5.10
CA ILE A 46 -8.02 -1.35 -6.00
C ILE A 46 -7.67 -1.05 -7.46
N ILE A 47 -7.61 0.23 -7.86
CA ILE A 47 -7.24 0.63 -9.22
C ILE A 47 -5.85 0.09 -9.57
N MET A 48 -4.90 0.18 -8.64
CA MET A 48 -3.55 -0.33 -8.83
C MET A 48 -3.53 -1.85 -8.98
N ALA A 49 -4.24 -2.58 -8.12
CA ALA A 49 -4.32 -4.04 -8.14
C ALA A 49 -4.99 -4.56 -9.43
N VAL A 50 -6.05 -3.88 -9.89
CA VAL A 50 -6.73 -4.21 -11.16
C VAL A 50 -5.85 -3.83 -12.35
N GLY A 51 -5.21 -2.67 -12.35
CA GLY A 51 -4.31 -2.27 -13.43
C GLY A 51 -3.08 -3.16 -13.55
N ALA A 52 -2.55 -3.65 -12.42
CA ALA A 52 -1.46 -4.62 -12.41
C ALA A 52 -1.89 -6.01 -12.89
N SER A 53 -3.12 -6.44 -12.59
CA SER A 53 -3.62 -7.78 -12.95
C SER A 53 -4.25 -7.88 -14.35
N SER A 54 -4.75 -6.77 -14.91
CA SER A 54 -5.40 -6.72 -16.23
C SER A 54 -4.44 -6.81 -17.42
N GLY A 55 -3.12 -6.91 -17.19
CA GLY A 55 -2.13 -6.95 -18.26
C GLY A 55 -1.90 -5.59 -18.94
N PHE A 56 -2.38 -4.50 -18.34
CA PHE A 56 -2.12 -3.14 -18.80
C PHE A 56 -0.63 -2.75 -18.69
N LEU A 57 0.08 -3.37 -17.73
CA LEU A 57 1.53 -3.27 -17.63
C LEU A 57 2.21 -4.24 -18.61
N PRO A 58 3.33 -3.84 -19.24
CA PRO A 58 4.12 -4.76 -20.06
C PRO A 58 4.45 -6.01 -19.24
N ARG A 59 4.22 -7.20 -19.83
CA ARG A 59 4.62 -8.44 -19.18
C ARG A 59 6.13 -8.38 -18.93
N MET A 60 6.50 -8.58 -17.66
CA MET A 60 7.90 -8.72 -17.31
C MET A 60 8.45 -9.97 -18.01
N GLU A 61 9.69 -9.88 -18.50
CA GLU A 61 10.42 -11.04 -18.98
C GLU A 61 10.51 -12.11 -17.87
N GLU A 62 10.67 -13.38 -18.22
CA GLU A 62 10.70 -14.49 -17.27
C GLU A 62 11.82 -14.32 -16.23
N SER A 63 12.96 -13.75 -16.64
CA SER A 63 14.08 -13.33 -15.80
C SER A 63 13.74 -12.21 -14.79
N GLN A 64 12.63 -11.50 -15.01
CA GLN A 64 12.12 -10.42 -14.17
C GLN A 64 10.88 -10.82 -13.35
N GLY A 65 10.55 -12.11 -13.31
CA GLY A 65 9.46 -12.66 -12.51
C GLY A 65 9.56 -12.30 -11.02
N ALA A 66 8.48 -12.52 -10.27
CA ALA A 66 8.44 -12.22 -8.84
C ALA A 66 9.54 -13.00 -8.08
N PRO A 67 10.43 -12.33 -7.32
CA PRO A 67 11.60 -12.95 -6.70
C PRO A 67 11.19 -13.58 -5.38
N TRP A 68 10.39 -14.65 -5.44
CA TRP A 68 9.83 -15.30 -4.26
C TRP A 68 10.87 -15.90 -3.30
N ALA A 69 12.11 -16.09 -3.77
CA ALA A 69 13.22 -16.51 -2.92
C ALA A 69 13.79 -15.37 -2.05
N SER A 70 13.53 -14.10 -2.41
CA SER A 70 14.01 -12.93 -1.67
C SER A 70 13.22 -12.72 -0.37
N PRO A 71 13.85 -12.81 0.81
CA PRO A 71 13.25 -12.43 2.07
C PRO A 71 12.70 -10.99 2.05
N LEU A 72 13.41 -10.07 1.39
CA LEU A 72 12.96 -8.69 1.30
C LEU A 72 11.67 -8.55 0.49
N PHE A 73 11.55 -9.28 -0.61
CA PHE A 73 10.31 -9.34 -1.39
C PHE A 73 9.16 -9.97 -0.60
N ILE A 74 9.42 -11.05 0.14
CA ILE A 74 8.42 -11.67 1.01
C ILE A 74 7.94 -10.67 2.07
N ILE A 75 8.85 -9.96 2.74
CA ILE A 75 8.51 -8.93 3.73
C ILE A 75 7.68 -7.82 3.08
N HIS A 76 8.08 -7.35 1.90
CA HIS A 76 7.33 -6.35 1.14
C HIS A 76 5.88 -6.79 0.89
N VAL A 77 5.68 -7.99 0.31
CA VAL A 77 4.35 -8.50 -0.03
C VAL A 77 3.52 -8.76 1.24
N ALA A 78 4.12 -9.35 2.27
CA ALA A 78 3.44 -9.66 3.51
C ALA A 78 2.99 -8.40 4.25
N THR A 79 3.86 -7.40 4.38
CA THR A 79 3.56 -6.16 5.13
C THR A 79 2.60 -5.25 4.38
N SER A 80 2.77 -5.08 3.06
CA SER A 80 1.85 -4.30 2.23
C SER A 80 0.46 -4.96 2.15
N GLY A 81 0.41 -6.28 1.91
CA GLY A 81 -0.82 -7.05 1.88
C GLY A 81 -1.55 -7.03 3.21
N PHE A 82 -0.85 -7.32 4.31
CA PHE A 82 -1.43 -7.25 5.65
C PHE A 82 -1.99 -5.86 5.97
N GLY A 83 -1.23 -4.80 5.66
CA GLY A 83 -1.67 -3.42 5.85
C GLY A 83 -2.95 -3.11 5.06
N MET A 84 -2.96 -3.44 3.76
CA MET A 84 -4.08 -3.17 2.85
C MET A 84 -5.35 -3.89 3.32
N PHE A 85 -5.26 -5.21 3.58
CA PHE A 85 -6.41 -5.98 4.04
C PHE A 85 -6.91 -5.49 5.41
N SER A 86 -6.00 -5.15 6.33
CA SER A 86 -6.39 -4.59 7.63
C SER A 86 -7.17 -3.28 7.50
N PHE A 87 -6.76 -2.39 6.58
CA PHE A 87 -7.49 -1.15 6.29
C PHE A 87 -8.85 -1.42 5.62
N ILE A 88 -8.92 -2.35 4.67
CA ILE A 88 -10.18 -2.73 4.02
C ILE A 88 -11.16 -3.31 5.04
N PHE A 89 -10.74 -4.26 5.88
CA PHE A 89 -11.60 -4.83 6.91
C PHE A 89 -12.04 -3.80 7.95
N MET A 90 -11.12 -2.92 8.38
CA MET A 90 -11.47 -1.81 9.26
C MET A 90 -12.51 -0.89 8.62
N TYR A 91 -12.33 -0.54 7.35
CA TYR A 91 -13.24 0.32 6.60
C TYR A 91 -14.64 -0.28 6.51
N ILE A 92 -14.75 -1.56 6.11
CA ILE A 92 -16.03 -2.29 6.06
C ILE A 92 -16.67 -2.34 7.45
N TYR A 93 -15.89 -2.63 8.48
CA TYR A 93 -16.37 -2.66 9.86
C TYR A 93 -16.97 -1.31 10.29
N LEU A 94 -16.31 -0.20 9.96
CA LEU A 94 -16.79 1.15 10.28
C LEU A 94 -18.02 1.56 9.46
N LEU A 95 -18.15 1.08 8.22
CA LEU A 95 -19.38 1.28 7.43
C LEU A 95 -20.58 0.56 8.06
N ILE A 96 -20.38 -0.67 8.55
CA ILE A 96 -21.46 -1.47 9.15
C ILE A 96 -21.85 -0.94 10.54
N ARG A 97 -20.87 -0.57 11.36
CA ARG A 97 -21.07 -0.23 12.77
C ARG A 97 -21.26 1.27 13.03
N VAL A 98 -21.26 2.10 11.98
CA VAL A 98 -21.37 3.57 12.02
C VAL A 98 -20.15 4.25 12.65
N THR A 99 -19.75 5.40 12.13
CA THR A 99 -18.47 6.06 12.49
C THR A 99 -18.47 6.77 13.84
N ASP A 100 -19.64 7.00 14.43
CA ASP A 100 -19.81 7.86 15.61
C ASP A 100 -19.50 7.15 16.94
N PHE A 101 -19.24 5.85 16.90
CA PHE A 101 -18.92 5.06 18.08
C PHE A 101 -17.47 5.24 18.58
N GLU A 102 -17.25 5.00 19.87
CA GLU A 102 -15.94 5.14 20.52
C GLU A 102 -15.02 3.95 20.24
N TYR A 103 -14.36 3.95 19.08
CA TYR A 103 -13.41 2.90 18.70
C TYR A 103 -11.98 3.07 19.28
N LYS A 104 -11.82 3.23 20.60
CA LYS A 104 -10.50 3.52 21.22
C LYS A 104 -9.40 2.52 20.84
N ARG A 105 -9.71 1.21 20.87
CA ARG A 105 -8.74 0.15 20.50
C ARG A 105 -8.40 0.18 19.02
N LEU A 106 -9.41 0.21 18.15
CA LEU A 106 -9.23 0.21 16.70
C LEU A 106 -8.43 1.42 16.23
N ARG A 107 -8.72 2.62 16.76
CA ARG A 107 -7.99 3.87 16.47
C ARG A 107 -6.50 3.75 16.80
N ASN A 108 -6.16 3.11 17.92
CA ASN A 108 -4.77 2.85 18.32
C ASN A 108 -4.11 1.79 17.44
N ILE A 109 -4.77 0.66 17.22
CA ILE A 109 -4.22 -0.48 16.48
C ILE A 109 -3.92 -0.05 15.04
N GLN A 110 -4.85 0.61 14.37
CA GLN A 110 -4.64 1.03 13.00
C GLN A 110 -3.50 2.05 12.85
N PHE A 111 -3.36 2.97 13.81
CA PHE A 111 -2.32 4.01 13.74
C PHE A 111 -0.93 3.45 14.08
N LYS A 112 -0.85 2.53 15.05
CA LYS A 112 0.42 1.99 15.56
C LYS A 112 0.88 0.72 14.84
N PHE A 113 -0.02 0.01 14.17
CA PHE A 113 0.30 -1.26 13.50
C PHE A 113 -0.10 -1.25 12.02
N PHE A 114 -1.37 -1.00 11.68
CA PHE A 114 -1.81 -1.14 10.27
C PHE A 114 -1.09 -0.13 9.35
N LEU A 115 -1.06 1.15 9.75
CA LEU A 115 -0.38 2.20 8.98
C LEU A 115 1.13 1.94 8.85
N PRO A 116 1.88 1.64 9.93
CA PRO A 116 3.29 1.29 9.80
C PRO A 116 3.56 0.05 8.95
N CYS A 117 2.76 -1.01 9.08
CA CYS A 117 2.91 -2.21 8.24
C CYS A 117 2.73 -1.88 6.76
N TRP A 118 1.66 -1.15 6.42
CA TRP A 118 1.40 -0.75 5.05
C TRP A 118 2.50 0.19 4.52
N THR A 119 2.90 1.18 5.32
CA THR A 119 3.98 2.14 4.98
C THR A 119 5.32 1.43 4.75
N LEU A 120 5.68 0.47 5.60
CA LEU A 120 6.91 -0.31 5.46
C LEU A 120 6.90 -1.11 4.15
N GLY A 121 5.81 -1.82 3.87
CA GLY A 121 5.65 -2.56 2.63
C GLY A 121 5.81 -1.68 1.41
N ILE A 122 5.07 -0.57 1.33
CA ILE A 122 5.18 0.38 0.22
C ILE A 122 6.59 0.97 0.11
N SER A 123 7.23 1.33 1.23
CA SER A 123 8.58 1.90 1.23
C SER A 123 9.61 0.94 0.63
N ILE A 124 9.54 -0.35 0.95
CA ILE A 124 10.42 -1.37 0.34
C ILE A 124 10.23 -1.41 -1.18
N GLY A 125 8.98 -1.39 -1.63
CA GLY A 125 8.64 -1.39 -3.06
C GLY A 125 9.18 -0.15 -3.78
N LEU A 126 9.00 1.03 -3.18
CA LEU A 126 9.51 2.31 -3.71
C LEU A 126 11.04 2.32 -3.78
N VAL A 127 11.72 1.90 -2.71
CA VAL A 127 13.19 1.85 -2.68
C VAL A 127 13.72 0.90 -3.74
N ASN A 128 13.15 -0.30 -3.87
CA ASN A 128 13.53 -1.23 -4.93
C ASN A 128 13.29 -0.63 -6.32
N PHE A 129 12.17 0.09 -6.53
CA PHE A 129 11.91 0.76 -7.81
C PHE A 129 12.96 1.82 -8.12
N PHE A 130 13.26 2.73 -7.18
CA PHE A 130 14.26 3.78 -7.40
C PHE A 130 15.66 3.21 -7.63
N ILE A 131 16.05 2.16 -6.89
CA ILE A 131 17.34 1.50 -7.10
C ILE A 131 17.40 0.85 -8.49
N LYS A 132 16.33 0.19 -8.92
CA LYS A 132 16.26 -0.43 -10.26
C LYS A 132 16.29 0.62 -11.38
N VAL A 133 15.76 1.82 -11.16
CA VAL A 133 15.81 2.91 -12.14
C VAL A 133 17.18 3.58 -12.18
N LEU A 134 17.81 3.83 -11.03
CA LEU A 134 19.05 4.59 -10.93
C LEU A 134 20.31 3.75 -11.21
N PHE A 135 20.30 2.49 -10.79
CA PHE A 135 21.47 1.61 -10.82
C PHE A 135 21.29 0.38 -11.69
N GLU A 136 20.10 0.19 -12.30
CA GLU A 136 19.75 -1.01 -13.08
C GLU A 136 19.86 -2.33 -12.29
N ILE A 137 19.86 -2.25 -10.95
CA ILE A 137 19.95 -3.38 -10.04
C ILE A 137 18.61 -3.61 -9.35
N ARG A 138 18.20 -4.86 -9.20
CA ARG A 138 17.04 -5.22 -8.38
C ARG A 138 17.49 -5.52 -6.95
N LEU A 139 17.00 -4.73 -5.99
CA LEU A 139 17.35 -4.89 -4.58
C LEU A 139 16.95 -6.29 -4.05
N TYR A 140 15.82 -6.81 -4.52
CA TYR A 140 15.34 -8.14 -4.16
C TYR A 140 16.30 -9.28 -4.58
N ASP A 141 17.13 -9.10 -5.61
CA ASP A 141 18.06 -10.16 -6.01
C ASP A 141 19.35 -10.16 -5.16
N ILE A 142 19.55 -9.12 -4.33
CA ILE A 142 20.70 -8.97 -3.44
C ILE A 142 20.38 -9.44 -2.02
N ILE A 143 19.14 -9.22 -1.57
CA ILE A 143 18.68 -9.47 -0.19
C ILE A 143 17.65 -10.57 -0.16
#